data_AF-A0A4P9XKL9-F1
#
_entry.id   AF-A0A4P9XKL9-F1
#
_cell.length_a   1.000
_cell.length_b   1.000
_cell.length_c   1.000
_cell.angle_alpha   90.00
_cell.angle_beta   90.00
_cell.angle_gamma   90.00
#
_symmetry.space_group_name_H-M   'P 1'
#
loop_
_entity.id
_entity.type
_entity.pdbx_description
1 polymer ?
#
loop_
_entity_poly.entity_id
_entity_poly.type
_entity_poly.pdbx_seq_one_letter_code
_entity_poly.pdbx_strand_id
1 'polypeptide(L)' 'TTKTNIIIGKNKGFPTTPRTVKPRPASNKGRLGSRTKFVRELIREVAGFAPYERRVMELLKNGKDKRARKLAKKRVGDAG' A
#
# COMPACT_ATOMS: atom_id res chain seq x y z
N THR A 1 10.34 -11.48 19.23
CA THR A 1 10.65 -12.91 19.03
C THR A 1 11.78 -13.31 19.93
N THR A 2 11.66 -14.44 20.62
CA THR A 2 12.71 -15.01 21.47
C THR A 2 13.93 -15.37 20.62
N LYS A 3 15.13 -15.12 21.15
CA LYS A 3 16.39 -15.41 20.46
C LYS A 3 16.89 -16.81 20.85
N THR A 4 17.51 -17.51 19.92
CA THR A 4 17.85 -18.95 20.05
C THR A 4 19.22 -19.24 20.66
N ASN A 5 19.93 -18.25 21.19
CA ASN A 5 21.27 -18.39 21.79
C ASN A 5 22.32 -19.05 20.87
N ILE A 6 22.16 -18.89 19.55
CA ILE A 6 23.09 -19.38 18.53
C ILE A 6 23.76 -18.20 17.81
N ILE A 7 24.95 -18.44 17.26
CA ILE A 7 25.80 -17.41 16.61
C ILE A 7 25.31 -17.09 15.18
N ILE A 8 24.68 -18.04 14.49
CA ILE A 8 24.19 -17.90 13.10
C ILE A 8 22.79 -18.50 12.96
N GLY A 9 22.03 -18.07 11.95
CA GLY A 9 20.65 -18.53 11.68
C GLY A 9 19.55 -17.51 12.01
N LYS A 10 18.29 -17.87 11.74
CA LYS A 10 17.13 -17.02 12.05
C LYS A 10 16.99 -16.87 13.57
N ASN A 11 16.62 -15.67 14.02
CA ASN A 11 16.48 -15.34 15.46
C ASN A 11 17.73 -15.59 16.32
N LYS A 12 18.92 -15.63 15.71
CA LYS A 12 20.21 -15.68 16.42
C LYS A 12 20.39 -14.55 17.43
N GLY A 13 21.27 -14.79 18.40
CA GLY A 13 21.62 -13.85 19.48
C GLY A 13 21.20 -14.34 20.88
N PHE A 14 21.63 -13.60 21.89
CA PHE A 14 21.37 -13.92 23.30
C PHE A 14 19.87 -13.78 23.65
N PRO A 15 19.27 -14.75 24.37
CA PRO A 15 17.88 -14.67 24.82
C PRO A 15 17.72 -13.54 25.84
N THR A 16 17.11 -12.45 25.39
CA THR A 16 16.76 -11.29 26.22
C THR A 16 15.26 -11.23 26.44
N THR A 17 14.82 -10.59 27.53
CA THR A 17 13.41 -10.28 27.78
C THR A 17 12.97 -9.12 26.87
N PRO A 18 12.13 -9.36 25.84
CA PRO A 18 11.77 -8.31 24.90
C PRO A 18 10.82 -7.30 25.56
N ARG A 19 11.14 -6.00 25.45
CA ARG A 19 10.25 -4.91 25.89
C ARG A 19 9.29 -4.52 24.77
N THR A 20 8.01 -4.35 25.11
CA THR A 20 7.02 -3.75 24.20
C THR A 20 7.25 -2.24 24.10
N VAL A 21 7.55 -1.75 22.90
CA VAL A 21 7.73 -0.32 22.64
C VAL A 21 6.37 0.34 22.42
N LYS A 22 6.14 1.52 23.01
CA LYS A 22 4.92 2.31 22.76
C LYS A 22 4.83 2.68 21.27
N PRO A 23 3.64 2.55 20.63
CA PRO A 23 3.48 2.98 19.25
C PRO A 23 3.81 4.47 19.10
N ARG A 24 4.61 4.79 18.09
CA ARG A 24 5.05 6.16 17.78
C ARG A 24 4.05 6.81 16.83
N PRO A 25 3.74 8.11 16.92
CA PRO A 25 2.82 8.76 15.98
C PRO A 25 3.19 8.54 14.49
N ALA A 26 4.49 8.48 14.17
CA ALA A 26 4.99 8.19 12.83
C ALA A 26 4.54 6.82 12.27
N SER A 27 4.27 5.82 13.13
CA SER A 27 3.76 4.52 12.68
C SER A 27 2.32 4.57 12.17
N ASN A 28 1.60 5.67 12.44
CA ASN A 28 0.25 5.89 11.90
C ASN A 28 0.26 6.50 10.49
N LYS A 29 1.43 6.82 9.92
CA LYS A 29 1.53 7.33 8.55
C LYS A 29 0.99 6.28 7.57
N GLY A 30 0.01 6.69 6.75
CA GLY A 30 -0.68 5.79 5.80
C GLY A 30 -1.99 5.20 6.33
N ARG A 31 -2.31 5.35 7.62
CA ARG A 31 -3.61 4.93 8.17
C ARG A 31 -4.72 5.82 7.61
N LEU A 32 -5.75 5.21 7.05
CA LEU A 32 -6.92 5.92 6.53
C LEU A 32 -7.83 6.36 7.69
N GLY A 33 -8.08 7.67 7.81
CA GLY A 33 -9.05 8.22 8.76
C GLY A 33 -10.47 8.29 8.17
N SER A 34 -11.51 8.22 9.02
CA SER A 34 -12.92 8.28 8.62
C SER A 34 -13.26 9.55 7.83
N ARG A 35 -12.84 10.71 8.33
CA ARG A 35 -13.01 12.01 7.65
C ARG A 35 -12.32 12.01 6.28
N THR A 36 -11.07 11.56 6.20
CA THR A 36 -10.32 11.55 4.94
C THR A 36 -10.94 10.58 3.93
N LYS A 37 -11.46 9.44 4.38
CA LYS A 37 -12.19 8.50 3.52
C LYS A 37 -13.42 9.17 2.91
N PHE A 38 -14.29 9.73 3.76
CA PHE A 38 -15.51 10.42 3.33
C PHE A 38 -15.23 11.53 2.32
N VAL A 39 -14.25 12.40 2.60
CA VAL A 39 -13.88 13.50 1.70
C VAL A 39 -13.35 12.98 0.36
N ARG A 40 -12.53 11.91 0.35
CA ARG A 40 -11.99 11.33 -0.89
C ARG A 40 -13.08 10.67 -1.74
N GLU A 41 -14.06 10.02 -1.11
CA GLU A 41 -15.20 9.41 -1.80
C GLU A 41 -16.08 10.48 -2.45
N LEU A 42 -16.42 11.55 -1.70
CA LEU A 42 -17.19 12.69 -2.22
C LEU A 42 -16.48 13.35 -3.41
N ILE A 43 -15.18 13.64 -3.29
CA ILE A 43 -14.41 14.26 -4.38
C ILE A 43 -14.39 13.35 -5.62
N ARG A 44 -14.27 12.03 -5.44
CA ARG A 44 -14.25 11.08 -6.56
C ARG A 44 -15.60 11.04 -7.28
N GLU A 45 -16.70 11.15 -6.56
CA GLU A 45 -18.05 11.23 -7.13
C GLU A 45 -18.24 12.53 -7.94
N VAL A 46 -17.85 13.67 -7.38
CA VAL A 46 -18.06 14.99 -8.00
C VAL A 46 -17.11 15.24 -9.18
N ALA A 47 -15.82 14.95 -9.03
CA ALA A 47 -14.82 15.21 -10.06
C ALA A 47 -14.72 14.10 -11.12
N GLY A 48 -15.22 12.90 -10.81
CA GLY A 48 -15.20 11.75 -11.71
C GLY A 48 -13.80 11.17 -11.96
N PHE A 49 -13.59 10.71 -13.19
CA PHE A 49 -12.37 9.99 -13.60
C PHE A 49 -11.55 10.76 -14.63
N ALA A 50 -10.24 10.79 -14.43
CA ALA A 50 -9.32 11.36 -15.40
C ALA A 50 -9.34 10.55 -16.71
N PRO A 51 -8.95 11.15 -17.86
CA PRO A 51 -8.99 10.47 -19.16
C PRO A 51 -8.23 9.14 -19.20
N TYR A 52 -7.09 9.05 -18.49
CA TYR A 52 -6.31 7.81 -18.42
C TYR A 52 -6.96 6.74 -17.54
N GLU A 53 -7.65 7.13 -16.47
CA GLU A 53 -8.39 6.21 -15.59
C GLU A 53 -9.57 5.59 -16.33
N ARG A 54 -10.31 6.40 -17.12
CA ARG A 54 -11.38 5.92 -18.01
C ARG A 54 -10.88 4.88 -19.00
N ARG A 55 -9.78 5.17 -19.69
CA ARG A 55 -9.16 4.24 -20.64
C ARG A 55 -8.67 2.95 -19.98
N VAL A 56 -8.17 3.03 -18.75
CA VAL A 56 -7.78 1.83 -17.99
C VAL A 56 -9.02 0.99 -17.66
N MET A 57 -10.11 1.61 -17.18
CA MET A 57 -11.37 0.90 -16.92
C MET A 57 -11.96 0.25 -18.18
N GLU A 58 -11.90 0.91 -19.33
CA GLU A 58 -12.32 0.33 -20.62
C GLU A 58 -11.48 -0.89 -21.01
N LEU A 59 -10.17 -0.84 -20.80
CA LEU A 59 -9.29 -1.98 -21.07
C LEU A 59 -9.57 -3.16 -20.13
N LEU A 60 -9.90 -2.90 -18.87
CA LEU A 60 -10.28 -3.93 -17.89
C LEU A 60 -11.64 -4.56 -18.26
N LYS A 61 -12.65 -3.77 -18.65
CA LYS A 61 -13.94 -4.29 -19.14
C LYS A 61 -13.79 -5.21 -20.35
N ASN A 62 -12.79 -4.95 -21.18
CA ASN A 62 -12.47 -5.74 -22.37
C ASN A 62 -11.54 -6.93 -22.10
N GLY A 63 -11.23 -7.25 -20.83
CA GLY A 63 -10.34 -8.37 -20.45
C GLY A 63 -8.86 -8.16 -20.81
N LYS A 64 -8.41 -6.92 -21.03
CA LYS A 64 -7.04 -6.60 -21.49
C LYS A 64 -6.13 -6.17 -20.33
N ASP A 65 -6.10 -6.93 -19.24
CA ASP A 65 -5.41 -6.58 -17.99
C ASP A 65 -3.92 -6.27 -18.17
N LYS A 66 -3.22 -7.07 -18.98
CA LYS A 66 -1.80 -6.84 -19.30
C LYS A 66 -1.57 -5.47 -19.95
N ARG A 67 -2.48 -5.07 -20.85
CA ARG A 67 -2.41 -3.78 -21.55
C ARG A 67 -2.83 -2.64 -20.63
N ALA A 68 -3.84 -2.85 -19.78
CA ALA A 68 -4.25 -1.90 -18.75
C ALA A 68 -3.10 -1.58 -17.79
N ARG A 69 -2.41 -2.62 -17.27
CA ARG A 69 -1.23 -2.46 -16.42
C ARG A 69 -0.08 -1.75 -17.14
N LYS A 70 0.20 -2.09 -18.39
CA LYS A 70 1.25 -1.42 -19.19
C LYS A 70 0.95 0.07 -19.39
N LEU A 71 -0.32 0.42 -19.66
CA LEU A 71 -0.76 1.80 -19.81
C LEU A 71 -0.66 2.56 -18.48
N ALA A 72 -1.15 1.99 -17.38
CA ALA A 72 -1.08 2.59 -16.06
C ALA A 72 0.38 2.83 -15.62
N LYS A 73 1.26 1.84 -15.80
CA LYS A 73 2.69 1.95 -15.53
C LYS A 73 3.34 3.10 -16.31
N LYS A 74 3.04 3.23 -17.60
CA LYS A 74 3.57 4.32 -18.44
C LYS A 74 3.10 5.71 -17.97
N ARG A 75 1.94 5.83 -17.32
CA ARG A 75 1.35 7.11 -16.91
C ARG A 75 1.70 7.52 -15.48
N VAL A 76 1.75 6.57 -14.54
CA VAL A 76 1.98 6.85 -13.11
C VAL A 76 3.46 6.69 -12.73
N GLY A 77 4.24 5.96 -13.52
CA GLY A 77 5.69 5.89 -13.37
C GLY A 77 6.20 4.89 -12.34
N ASP A 78 5.32 4.23 -11.60
CA ASP A 78 5.72 3.26 -10.59
C ASP A 78 5.16 1.87 -10.84
N ALA A 79 6.00 0.87 -10.58
CA ALA A 79 5.68 -0.54 -10.62
C ALA A 79 6.47 -1.23 -9.51
N GLY A 80 5.86 -1.26 -8.32
CA GLY A 80 5.99 -2.41 -7.44
C GLY A 80 5.37 -3.64 -8.10
#